data_AF-A0A2V2U1N3-F1
#
_entry.id   AF-A0A2V2U1N3-F1
#
_cell.length_a   1.000
_cell.length_b   1.000
_cell.length_c   1.000
_cell.angle_alpha   90.00
_cell.angle_beta   90.00
_cell.angle_gamma   90.00
#
_symmetry.space_group_name_H-M   'P 1'
#
loop_
_entity.id
_entity.type
_entity.pdbx_description
1 polymer ?
#
loop_
_entity_poly.entity_id
_entity_poly.type
_entity_poly.pdbx_seq_one_letter_code
_entity_poly.pdbx_strand_id
1 'polypeptide(L)'
;MQTYALDNIDIEILRILIRDCRTSYRSIGVSIGMSTNAIKTRVKRLISEDIIQRFVTLIDHTIFGYSEVCYLIVRDIKAVQQTLNRIKQLRQVILEVNCIGGVSVLGVAIRKEHEEKIQSLAEALKPALIQNRVVGHSYPIKLKVRETDFKIIKCLISDARMEIYEIAKRVSASSKTISARLKKMQENRILNFIVATNPLNLKGYIRFGMILRLDRGRRYDYQKSIRRIQEELEARFVIVVPFINQEDVINFQLVARSIFEIDPVLKKIESLNGVIRADVFIPYSGENHQDWMLREIDNRVNTKERMSPAPHVLTF
;
A
#
# COMPACT_ATOMS: atom_id res chain seq x y z
N MET A 1 -5.51 31.79 10.79
CA MET A 1 -6.47 30.83 10.19
C MET A 1 -6.89 29.84 11.25
N GLN A 2 -8.19 29.72 11.51
CA GLN A 2 -8.71 28.74 12.46
C GLN A 2 -8.50 27.34 11.86
N THR A 3 -7.81 26.49 12.60
CA THR A 3 -7.46 25.14 12.17
C THR A 3 -8.72 24.29 12.08
N TYR A 4 -8.92 23.57 10.97
CA TYR A 4 -9.98 22.57 10.89
C TYR A 4 -9.76 21.45 11.91
N ALA A 5 -10.77 21.22 12.76
CA ALA A 5 -10.79 20.11 13.70
C ALA A 5 -11.68 19.01 13.12
N LEU A 6 -11.12 17.80 12.98
CA LEU A 6 -11.84 16.62 12.54
C LEU A 6 -12.92 16.25 13.57
N ASP A 7 -14.15 16.03 13.09
CA ASP A 7 -15.21 15.46 13.91
C ASP A 7 -15.34 13.94 13.70
N ASN A 8 -16.20 13.29 14.48
CA ASN A 8 -16.41 11.84 14.37
C ASN A 8 -16.95 11.42 12.99
N ILE A 9 -17.73 12.26 12.31
CA ILE A 9 -18.25 11.96 10.98
C ILE A 9 -17.12 11.96 9.96
N ASP A 10 -16.20 12.91 10.05
CA ASP A 10 -15.03 12.97 9.18
C ASP A 10 -14.13 11.74 9.35
N ILE A 11 -13.94 11.32 10.60
CA ILE A 11 -13.21 10.09 10.92
C ILE A 11 -13.89 8.86 10.32
N GLU A 12 -15.21 8.75 10.42
CA GLU A 12 -15.97 7.65 9.81
C GLU A 12 -15.87 7.64 8.28
N ILE A 13 -15.93 8.81 7.65
CA ILE A 13 -15.69 8.98 6.21
C ILE A 13 -14.27 8.52 5.85
N LEU A 14 -13.26 8.95 6.60
CA LEU A 14 -11.86 8.55 6.38
C LEU A 14 -11.70 7.03 6.57
N ARG A 15 -12.31 6.44 7.59
CA ARG A 15 -12.27 5.00 7.86
C ARG A 15 -12.79 4.19 6.67
N ILE A 16 -13.88 4.62 6.05
CA ILE A 16 -14.44 3.97 4.86
C ILE A 16 -13.54 4.18 3.64
N LEU A 17 -13.11 5.41 3.39
CA LEU A 17 -12.32 5.73 2.20
C LEU A 17 -10.89 5.17 2.24
N ILE A 18 -10.26 5.04 3.41
CA ILE A 18 -8.93 4.42 3.53
C ILE A 18 -9.00 2.93 3.18
N ARG A 19 -10.12 2.26 3.47
CA ARG A 19 -10.35 0.85 3.10
C ARG A 19 -10.60 0.69 1.60
N ASP A 20 -11.46 1.51 1.02
CA ASP A 20 -11.66 1.60 -0.41
C ASP A 20 -12.03 3.02 -0.82
N CYS A 21 -11.07 3.69 -1.47
CA CYS A 21 -11.24 5.09 -1.83
C CYS A 21 -12.16 5.32 -3.02
N ARG A 22 -12.67 4.25 -3.66
CA ARG A 22 -13.71 4.31 -4.71
C ARG A 22 -15.11 4.15 -4.15
N THR A 23 -15.27 3.94 -2.84
CA THR A 23 -16.60 3.88 -2.22
C THR A 23 -17.41 5.13 -2.60
N SER A 24 -18.63 4.90 -3.11
CA SER A 24 -19.48 5.99 -3.60
C SER A 24 -19.96 6.86 -2.42
N TYR A 25 -20.10 8.16 -2.65
CA TYR A 25 -20.63 9.07 -1.61
C TYR A 25 -22.03 8.69 -1.14
N ARG A 26 -22.83 8.06 -2.02
CA ARG A 26 -24.14 7.49 -1.67
C ARG A 26 -24.00 6.34 -0.69
N SER A 27 -23.10 5.37 -0.96
CA SER A 27 -22.86 4.22 -0.08
C SER A 27 -22.33 4.66 1.28
N ILE A 28 -21.42 5.64 1.31
CA ILE A 28 -20.94 6.26 2.54
C ILE A 28 -22.11 6.89 3.31
N GLY A 29 -22.94 7.69 2.62
CA GLY A 29 -24.11 8.35 3.22
C GLY A 29 -25.09 7.36 3.85
N VAL A 30 -25.41 6.25 3.16
CA VAL A 30 -26.22 5.17 3.71
C VAL A 30 -25.57 4.56 4.95
N SER A 31 -24.27 4.30 4.92
CA SER A 31 -23.54 3.69 6.02
C SER A 31 -23.48 4.55 7.29
N ILE A 32 -23.51 5.88 7.16
CA ILE A 32 -23.34 6.82 8.29
C ILE A 32 -24.60 7.65 8.59
N GLY A 33 -25.72 7.39 7.90
CA GLY A 33 -26.97 8.10 8.12
C GLY A 33 -26.99 9.55 7.62
N MET A 34 -26.31 9.83 6.51
CA MET A 34 -26.21 11.18 5.92
C MET A 34 -26.61 11.22 4.45
N SER A 35 -26.97 12.41 3.96
CA SER A 35 -27.23 12.62 2.53
C SER A 35 -25.95 12.56 1.70
N THR A 36 -26.05 12.10 0.46
CA THR A 36 -24.93 12.08 -0.51
C THR A 36 -24.25 13.45 -0.65
N ASN A 37 -25.02 14.54 -0.63
CA ASN A 37 -24.48 15.90 -0.73
C ASN A 37 -23.69 16.29 0.52
N ALA A 38 -24.15 15.91 1.72
CA ALA A 38 -23.41 16.18 2.95
C ALA A 38 -22.06 15.45 2.96
N ILE A 39 -22.02 14.17 2.53
CA ILE A 39 -20.76 13.43 2.36
C ILE A 39 -19.84 14.14 1.37
N LYS A 40 -20.36 14.51 0.19
CA LYS A 40 -19.58 15.19 -0.84
C LYS A 40 -18.95 16.49 -0.33
N THR A 41 -19.70 17.28 0.44
CA THR A 41 -19.19 18.52 1.05
C THR A 41 -18.08 18.23 2.06
N ARG A 42 -18.25 17.22 2.92
CA ARG A 42 -17.22 16.83 3.91
C ARG A 42 -15.96 16.30 3.25
N VAL A 43 -16.07 15.41 2.27
CA VAL A 43 -14.90 14.90 1.51
C VAL A 43 -14.18 16.05 0.79
N LYS A 44 -14.91 16.98 0.17
CA LYS A 44 -14.30 18.18 -0.42
C LYS A 44 -13.53 19.01 0.60
N ARG A 45 -14.08 19.17 1.81
CA ARG A 45 -13.41 19.87 2.91
C ARG A 45 -12.14 19.14 3.36
N LEU A 46 -12.20 17.82 3.53
CA LEU A 46 -11.01 17.01 3.86
C LEU A 46 -9.89 17.15 2.82
N ILE A 47 -10.24 17.33 1.54
CA ILE A 47 -9.27 17.60 0.48
C ILE A 47 -8.73 19.04 0.59
N SER A 48 -9.61 20.04 0.77
CA SER A 48 -9.17 21.45 0.82
C SER A 48 -8.33 21.77 2.06
N GLU A 49 -8.53 21.04 3.15
CA GLU A 49 -7.74 21.13 4.39
C GLU A 49 -6.46 20.27 4.32
N ASP A 50 -6.13 19.70 3.15
CA ASP A 50 -4.97 18.84 2.90
C ASP A 50 -4.89 17.66 3.89
N ILE A 51 -6.03 17.13 4.33
CA ILE A 51 -6.12 15.89 5.12
C ILE A 51 -6.12 14.70 4.18
N ILE A 52 -6.89 14.78 3.09
CA ILE A 52 -6.83 13.86 1.95
C ILE A 52 -5.97 14.50 0.87
N GLN A 53 -4.77 13.97 0.63
CA GLN A 53 -3.87 14.49 -0.39
C GLN A 53 -4.22 13.96 -1.78
N ARG A 54 -4.54 12.66 -1.87
CA ARG A 54 -4.87 11.99 -3.13
C ARG A 54 -5.54 10.64 -2.93
N PHE A 55 -6.21 10.19 -3.98
CA PHE A 55 -6.73 8.84 -4.14
C PHE A 55 -5.73 8.04 -4.96
N VAL A 56 -5.36 6.83 -4.51
CA VAL A 56 -4.24 6.07 -5.07
C VAL A 56 -4.67 4.65 -5.41
N THR A 57 -4.31 4.18 -6.60
CA THR A 57 -4.38 2.76 -6.98
C THR A 57 -3.05 2.09 -6.68
N LEU A 58 -3.03 1.22 -5.67
CA LEU A 58 -1.91 0.34 -5.41
C LEU A 58 -2.03 -0.91 -6.27
N ILE A 59 -0.90 -1.36 -6.83
CA ILE A 59 -0.80 -2.53 -7.69
C ILE A 59 0.05 -3.55 -6.95
N ASP A 60 -0.38 -4.80 -6.98
CA ASP A 60 0.42 -5.87 -6.42
C ASP A 60 1.55 -6.26 -7.37
N HIS A 61 2.78 -6.21 -6.88
CA HIS A 61 4.00 -6.45 -7.64
C HIS A 61 4.14 -7.92 -8.11
N THR A 62 3.41 -8.85 -7.51
CA THR A 62 3.43 -10.27 -7.90
C THR A 62 2.91 -10.51 -9.31
N ILE A 63 2.06 -9.63 -9.86
CA ILE A 63 1.64 -9.73 -11.26
C ILE A 63 2.82 -9.58 -12.25
N PHE A 64 3.95 -9.05 -11.78
CA PHE A 64 5.19 -8.92 -12.54
C PHE A 64 6.23 -9.99 -12.20
N GLY A 65 5.92 -10.95 -11.33
CA GLY A 65 6.81 -12.04 -10.91
C GLY A 65 7.69 -11.72 -9.70
N TYR A 66 7.39 -10.66 -8.95
CA TYR A 66 8.02 -10.37 -7.66
C TYR A 66 7.26 -11.10 -6.57
N SER A 67 7.81 -12.17 -6.01
CA SER A 67 7.13 -13.07 -5.07
C SER A 67 7.38 -12.72 -3.60
N GLU A 68 8.27 -11.77 -3.32
CA GLU A 68 8.65 -11.40 -1.96
C GLU A 68 8.73 -9.89 -1.79
N VAL A 69 8.52 -9.42 -0.56
CA VAL A 69 8.85 -8.05 -0.16
C VAL A 69 9.74 -8.09 1.05
N CYS A 70 10.86 -7.37 0.95
CA CYS A 70 11.77 -7.09 2.05
C CYS A 70 11.53 -5.66 2.56
N TYR A 71 11.14 -5.55 3.83
CA TYR A 71 11.12 -4.28 4.55
C TYR A 71 12.46 -4.08 5.27
N LEU A 72 13.13 -2.99 4.95
CA LEU A 72 14.39 -2.58 5.55
C LEU A 72 14.12 -1.39 6.45
N ILE A 73 14.45 -1.54 7.73
CA ILE A 73 14.43 -0.43 8.68
C ILE A 73 15.83 0.15 8.71
N VAL A 74 15.97 1.41 8.28
CA VAL A 74 17.26 2.06 8.12
C VAL A 74 17.33 3.28 9.03
N ARG A 75 18.47 3.47 9.70
CA ARG A 75 18.77 4.68 10.46
C ARG A 75 19.75 5.56 9.67
N ASP A 76 19.56 6.88 9.76
CA ASP A 76 20.30 7.95 9.06
C ASP A 76 19.74 8.34 7.67
N ILE A 77 18.98 9.43 7.67
CA ILE A 77 18.31 10.02 6.50
C ILE A 77 19.29 10.37 5.37
N LYS A 78 20.51 10.81 5.69
CA LYS A 78 21.49 11.22 4.66
C LYS A 78 22.05 10.01 3.93
N ALA A 79 22.38 8.96 4.67
CA ALA A 79 22.80 7.68 4.09
C ALA A 79 21.66 7.06 3.29
N VAL A 80 20.42 7.13 3.79
CA VAL A 80 19.21 6.65 3.09
C VAL A 80 19.04 7.36 1.75
N GLN A 81 19.15 8.70 1.65
CA GLN A 81 18.98 9.41 0.37
C GLN A 81 20.01 9.01 -0.70
N GLN A 82 21.31 8.98 -0.33
CA GLN A 82 22.36 8.57 -1.27
C GLN A 82 22.17 7.13 -1.76
N THR A 83 21.71 6.28 -0.85
CA THR A 83 21.49 4.86 -1.07
C THR A 83 20.21 4.60 -1.86
N LEU A 84 19.14 5.34 -1.58
CA LEU A 84 17.88 5.29 -2.30
C LEU A 84 18.08 5.61 -3.77
N ASN A 85 18.94 6.56 -4.12
CA ASN A 85 19.26 6.83 -5.53
C ASN A 85 19.85 5.59 -6.21
N ARG A 86 20.74 4.84 -5.52
CA ARG A 86 21.31 3.58 -6.01
C ARG A 86 20.27 2.46 -6.08
N ILE A 87 19.35 2.36 -5.12
CA ILE A 87 18.34 1.29 -5.08
C ILE A 87 17.15 1.59 -6.01
N LYS A 88 16.77 2.86 -6.18
CA LYS A 88 15.78 3.28 -7.18
C LYS A 88 16.23 2.89 -8.59
N GLN A 89 17.54 2.88 -8.87
CA GLN A 89 18.09 2.33 -10.11
C GLN A 89 17.85 0.82 -10.27
N LEU A 90 17.77 0.06 -9.17
CA LEU A 90 17.43 -1.37 -9.20
C LEU A 90 15.96 -1.64 -9.54
N ARG A 91 15.11 -0.59 -9.65
CA ARG A 91 13.69 -0.67 -10.03
C ARG A 91 12.86 -1.64 -9.17
N GLN A 92 13.21 -1.75 -7.89
CA GLN A 92 12.63 -2.71 -6.96
C GLN A 92 12.01 -2.06 -5.71
N VAL A 93 12.31 -0.80 -5.43
CA VAL A 93 11.66 -0.08 -4.33
C VAL A 93 10.18 0.13 -4.69
N ILE A 94 9.30 -0.24 -3.75
CA ILE A 94 7.85 -0.05 -3.86
C ILE A 94 7.32 0.97 -2.86
N LEU A 95 8.04 1.16 -1.75
CA LEU A 95 7.63 2.04 -0.65
C LEU A 95 8.86 2.64 0.01
N GLU A 96 8.80 3.95 0.30
CA GLU A 96 9.75 4.67 1.12
C GLU A 96 8.96 5.49 2.15
N VAL A 97 9.27 5.35 3.43
CA VAL A 97 8.57 6.09 4.50
C VAL A 97 9.59 6.62 5.49
N ASN A 98 9.55 7.92 5.77
CA ASN A 98 10.37 8.53 6.81
C ASN A 98 9.57 8.67 8.10
N CYS A 99 10.19 8.24 9.20
CA CYS A 99 9.55 8.09 10.49
C CYS A 99 10.29 8.88 11.57
N ILE A 100 9.55 9.21 12.63
CA ILE A 100 10.12 9.83 13.83
C ILE A 100 11.24 8.94 14.39
N GLY A 101 12.27 9.58 14.97
CA GLY A 101 13.42 8.88 15.56
C GLY A 101 14.59 8.64 14.60
N GLY A 102 14.59 9.30 13.43
CA GLY A 102 15.68 9.19 12.45
C GLY A 102 15.70 7.85 11.72
N VAL A 103 14.51 7.25 11.57
CA VAL A 103 14.31 5.92 10.96
C VAL A 103 13.54 6.08 9.66
N SER A 104 13.92 5.31 8.65
CA SER A 104 13.16 5.15 7.40
C SER A 104 12.83 3.68 7.19
N VAL A 105 11.64 3.40 6.65
CA VAL A 105 11.21 2.07 6.23
C VAL A 105 11.19 2.01 4.71
N LEU A 106 11.95 1.08 4.15
CA LEU A 106 11.99 0.83 2.70
C LEU A 106 11.35 -0.52 2.40
N GLY A 107 10.31 -0.54 1.58
CA GLY A 107 9.75 -1.76 1.01
C GLY A 107 10.37 -2.04 -0.36
N VAL A 108 11.00 -3.20 -0.52
CA VAL A 108 11.65 -3.62 -1.75
C VAL A 108 11.05 -4.94 -2.22
N ALA A 109 10.49 -4.93 -3.44
CA ALA A 109 9.95 -6.13 -4.09
C ALA A 109 11.08 -6.95 -4.71
N ILE A 110 11.07 -8.25 -4.48
CA ILE A 110 12.12 -9.19 -4.90
C ILE A 110 11.50 -10.30 -5.76
N ARG A 111 12.19 -10.64 -6.85
CA ARG A 111 11.88 -11.82 -7.68
C ARG A 111 12.48 -13.05 -7.02
N LYS A 112 11.78 -14.18 -7.06
CA LYS A 112 12.25 -15.46 -6.52
C LYS A 112 13.67 -15.83 -6.96
N GLU A 113 13.97 -15.64 -8.24
CA GLU A 113 15.28 -15.94 -8.84
C GLU A 113 16.42 -15.04 -8.32
N HIS A 114 16.09 -14.00 -7.57
CA HIS A 114 17.02 -12.97 -7.09
C HIS A 114 17.11 -12.93 -5.56
N GLU A 115 16.66 -13.97 -4.84
CA GLU A 115 16.77 -14.06 -3.38
C GLU A 115 18.22 -13.82 -2.89
N GLU A 116 19.22 -14.33 -3.60
CA GLU A 116 20.65 -14.12 -3.28
C GLU A 116 21.07 -12.64 -3.38
N LYS A 117 20.38 -11.84 -4.20
CA LYS A 117 20.65 -10.39 -4.37
C LYS A 117 20.17 -9.56 -3.18
N ILE A 118 19.40 -10.15 -2.24
CA ILE A 118 19.03 -9.45 -1.00
C ILE A 118 20.29 -9.13 -0.18
N GLN A 119 21.27 -10.02 -0.17
CA GLN A 119 22.54 -9.76 0.53
C GLN A 119 23.31 -8.64 -0.17
N SER A 120 23.36 -8.65 -1.51
CA SER A 120 23.95 -7.56 -2.29
C SER A 120 23.20 -6.24 -2.11
N LEU A 121 21.88 -6.26 -1.92
CA LEU A 121 21.09 -5.08 -1.58
C LEU A 121 21.45 -4.56 -0.18
N ALA A 122 21.59 -5.45 0.80
CA ALA A 122 22.07 -5.12 2.14
C ALA A 122 23.47 -4.49 2.12
N GLU A 123 24.35 -4.98 1.26
CA GLU A 123 25.69 -4.41 1.04
C GLU A 123 25.64 -3.07 0.32
N ALA A 124 24.80 -2.94 -0.72
CA ALA A 124 24.57 -1.69 -1.43
C ALA A 124 23.97 -0.60 -0.53
N LEU A 125 23.34 -1.00 0.59
CA LEU A 125 22.83 -0.08 1.60
C LEU A 125 23.93 0.55 2.47
N LYS A 126 25.18 0.07 2.45
CA LYS A 126 26.27 0.67 3.22
C LYS A 126 26.59 2.10 2.71
N PRO A 127 26.80 3.09 3.60
CA PRO A 127 27.04 2.95 5.05
C PRO A 127 25.76 2.98 5.92
N ALA A 128 24.56 2.99 5.34
CA ALA A 128 23.33 3.09 6.11
C ALA A 128 23.18 1.92 7.08
N LEU A 129 22.78 2.21 8.32
CA LEU A 129 22.62 1.21 9.35
C LEU A 129 21.26 0.53 9.19
N ILE A 130 21.27 -0.73 8.75
CA ILE A 130 20.08 -1.58 8.72
C ILE A 130 19.79 -2.03 10.16
N GLN A 131 18.78 -1.42 10.79
CA GLN A 131 18.36 -1.76 12.14
C GLN A 131 17.60 -3.09 12.18
N ASN A 132 16.83 -3.40 11.14
CA ASN A 132 16.10 -4.66 11.03
C ASN A 132 15.75 -4.98 9.58
N ARG A 133 15.43 -6.26 9.34
CA ARG A 133 14.94 -6.77 8.07
C ARG A 133 13.73 -7.69 8.30
N VAL A 134 12.63 -7.41 7.61
CA VAL A 134 11.45 -8.28 7.58
C VAL A 134 11.19 -8.70 6.15
N VAL A 135 11.36 -9.99 5.86
CA VAL A 135 11.01 -10.58 4.55
C VAL A 135 9.73 -11.35 4.73
N GLY A 136 8.79 -11.16 3.81
CA GLY A 136 7.57 -11.96 3.75
C GLY A 136 7.27 -12.43 2.34
N HIS A 137 6.51 -13.52 2.25
CA HIS A 137 6.23 -14.20 1.00
C HIS A 137 4.85 -13.79 0.50
N SER A 138 4.77 -13.23 -0.70
CA SER A 138 3.51 -12.74 -1.25
C SER A 138 2.57 -13.89 -1.65
N TYR A 139 1.26 -13.70 -1.48
CA TYR A 139 0.29 -14.70 -1.92
C TYR A 139 0.36 -14.90 -3.45
N PRO A 140 0.29 -16.15 -3.96
CA PRO A 140 0.30 -16.38 -5.39
C PRO A 140 -1.00 -15.87 -6.02
N ILE A 141 -0.88 -15.00 -7.01
CA ILE A 141 -2.02 -14.54 -7.81
C ILE A 141 -2.42 -15.64 -8.79
N LYS A 142 -3.61 -16.22 -8.58
CA LYS A 142 -4.18 -17.27 -9.45
C LYS A 142 -4.79 -16.72 -10.74
N LEU A 143 -5.22 -15.46 -10.73
CA LEU A 143 -5.87 -14.86 -11.89
C LEU A 143 -4.85 -14.49 -12.96
N LYS A 144 -4.99 -15.06 -14.15
CA LYS A 144 -4.24 -14.61 -15.33
C LYS A 144 -4.67 -13.20 -15.73
N VAL A 145 -3.76 -12.24 -15.59
CA VAL A 145 -3.96 -10.83 -15.98
C VAL A 145 -3.90 -10.70 -17.50
N ARG A 146 -4.87 -9.99 -18.08
CA ARG A 146 -5.05 -9.80 -19.53
C ARG A 146 -4.56 -8.41 -19.96
N GLU A 147 -4.32 -8.23 -21.25
CA GLU A 147 -4.02 -6.92 -21.85
C GLU A 147 -5.08 -5.86 -21.47
N THR A 148 -6.36 -6.24 -21.49
CA THR A 148 -7.47 -5.38 -21.06
C THR A 148 -7.36 -4.93 -19.61
N ASP A 149 -6.84 -5.80 -18.72
CA ASP A 149 -6.67 -5.44 -17.30
C ASP A 149 -5.57 -4.43 -17.13
N PHE A 150 -4.45 -4.60 -17.84
CA PHE A 150 -3.34 -3.65 -17.83
C PHE A 150 -3.80 -2.27 -18.34
N LYS A 151 -4.64 -2.22 -19.37
CA LYS A 151 -5.27 -0.98 -19.85
C LYS A 151 -6.19 -0.34 -18.79
N ILE A 152 -6.99 -1.13 -18.08
CA ILE A 152 -7.83 -0.67 -16.96
C ILE A 152 -6.96 -0.12 -15.82
N ILE A 153 -5.95 -0.88 -15.40
CA ILE A 153 -5.01 -0.49 -14.33
C ILE A 153 -4.32 0.83 -14.70
N LYS A 154 -3.86 1.00 -15.94
CA LYS A 154 -3.23 2.25 -16.41
C LYS A 154 -4.16 3.46 -16.27
N CYS A 155 -5.45 3.30 -16.59
CA CYS A 155 -6.44 4.35 -16.37
C CYS A 155 -6.58 4.69 -14.87
N LEU A 156 -6.65 3.67 -14.02
CA LEU A 156 -6.84 3.83 -12.58
C LEU A 156 -5.61 4.40 -11.86
N ILE A 157 -4.40 4.15 -12.33
CA ILE A 157 -3.21 4.79 -11.77
C ILE A 157 -3.24 6.31 -12.01
N SER A 158 -3.73 6.75 -13.17
CA SER A 158 -3.86 8.18 -13.46
C SER A 158 -4.97 8.85 -12.65
N ASP A 159 -6.07 8.13 -12.40
CA ASP A 159 -7.15 8.56 -11.52
C ASP A 159 -7.80 7.33 -10.88
N ALA A 160 -7.50 7.13 -9.59
CA ALA A 160 -8.00 6.01 -8.82
C ALA A 160 -9.53 6.00 -8.70
N ARG A 161 -10.19 7.14 -8.90
CA ARG A 161 -11.65 7.30 -8.87
C ARG A 161 -12.28 7.45 -10.25
N MET A 162 -11.53 7.22 -11.33
CA MET A 162 -12.05 7.31 -12.70
C MET A 162 -13.34 6.51 -12.86
N GLU A 163 -14.33 7.14 -13.49
CA GLU A 163 -15.65 6.54 -13.70
C GLU A 163 -15.57 5.36 -14.67
N ILE A 164 -16.34 4.32 -14.37
CA ILE A 164 -16.33 3.07 -15.17
C ILE A 164 -16.62 3.34 -16.64
N TYR A 165 -17.53 4.27 -16.93
CA TYR A 165 -17.88 4.67 -18.28
C TYR A 165 -16.69 5.30 -19.03
N GLU A 166 -15.88 6.10 -18.34
CA GLU A 166 -14.70 6.71 -18.96
C GLU A 166 -13.62 5.68 -19.24
N ILE A 167 -13.38 4.76 -18.31
CA ILE A 167 -12.46 3.62 -18.51
C ILE A 167 -12.95 2.77 -19.70
N ALA A 168 -14.26 2.49 -19.79
CA ALA A 168 -14.88 1.75 -20.88
C ALA A 168 -14.59 2.39 -22.25
N LYS A 169 -14.72 3.72 -22.34
CA LYS A 169 -14.39 4.50 -23.55
C LYS A 169 -12.90 4.38 -23.90
N ARG A 170 -12.00 4.57 -22.93
CA ARG A 170 -10.53 4.53 -23.14
C ARG A 170 -10.01 3.16 -23.52
N VAL A 171 -10.62 2.09 -22.99
CA VAL A 171 -10.19 0.69 -23.21
C VAL A 171 -10.94 0.04 -24.39
N SER A 172 -11.93 0.73 -24.97
CA SER A 172 -12.81 0.20 -26.04
C SER A 172 -13.52 -1.10 -25.62
N ALA A 173 -14.12 -1.11 -24.43
CA ALA A 173 -14.87 -2.23 -23.89
C ALA A 173 -16.16 -1.76 -23.19
N SER A 174 -17.14 -2.65 -23.00
CA SER A 174 -18.39 -2.28 -22.31
C SER A 174 -18.17 -1.96 -20.83
N SER A 175 -18.97 -1.06 -20.24
CA SER A 175 -18.97 -0.79 -18.80
C SER A 175 -19.20 -2.07 -17.97
N LYS A 176 -20.03 -3.00 -18.45
CA LYS A 176 -20.24 -4.31 -17.83
C LYS A 176 -18.94 -5.13 -17.77
N THR A 177 -18.18 -5.12 -18.86
CA THR A 177 -16.87 -5.78 -18.93
C THR A 177 -15.89 -5.13 -17.96
N ILE A 178 -15.77 -3.80 -17.97
CA ILE A 178 -14.86 -3.07 -17.06
C ILE A 178 -15.18 -3.38 -15.61
N SER A 179 -16.45 -3.24 -15.19
CA SER A 179 -16.87 -3.55 -13.82
C SER A 179 -16.55 -4.98 -13.42
N ALA A 180 -16.82 -5.94 -14.31
CA ALA A 180 -16.54 -7.35 -14.04
C ALA A 180 -15.03 -7.64 -13.92
N ARG A 181 -14.18 -7.02 -14.76
CA ARG A 181 -12.73 -7.17 -14.68
C ARG A 181 -12.17 -6.49 -13.43
N LEU A 182 -12.60 -5.28 -13.12
CA LEU A 182 -12.17 -4.55 -11.93
C LEU A 182 -12.51 -5.31 -10.64
N LYS A 183 -13.75 -5.79 -10.51
CA LYS A 183 -14.17 -6.62 -9.37
C LYS A 183 -13.29 -7.87 -9.21
N LYS A 184 -13.05 -8.60 -10.32
CA LYS A 184 -12.16 -9.77 -10.29
C LYS A 184 -10.73 -9.43 -9.87
N MET A 185 -10.20 -8.30 -10.30
CA MET A 185 -8.85 -7.85 -9.90
C MET A 185 -8.79 -7.52 -8.40
N GLN A 186 -9.80 -6.85 -7.85
CA GLN A 186 -9.89 -6.58 -6.41
C GLN A 186 -10.01 -7.88 -5.59
N GLU A 187 -10.91 -8.79 -5.99
CA GLU A 187 -11.10 -10.10 -5.33
C GLU A 187 -9.83 -10.96 -5.34
N ASN A 188 -8.99 -10.82 -6.38
CA ASN A 188 -7.73 -11.54 -6.51
C ASN A 188 -6.51 -10.72 -6.03
N ARG A 189 -6.73 -9.61 -5.31
CA ARG A 189 -5.69 -8.74 -4.73
C ARG A 189 -4.66 -8.22 -5.73
N ILE A 190 -5.04 -8.06 -7.00
CA ILE A 190 -4.17 -7.50 -8.05
C ILE A 190 -3.97 -5.99 -7.86
N LEU A 191 -5.00 -5.32 -7.35
CA LEU A 191 -4.97 -3.90 -7.06
C LEU A 191 -5.83 -3.58 -5.85
N ASN A 192 -5.50 -2.48 -5.18
CA ASN A 192 -6.27 -1.92 -4.08
C ASN A 192 -6.36 -0.39 -4.21
N PHE A 193 -7.37 0.21 -3.60
CA PHE A 193 -7.64 1.65 -3.65
C PHE A 193 -7.53 2.26 -2.27
N ILE A 194 -6.57 3.16 -2.08
CA ILE A 194 -6.33 3.80 -0.79
C ILE A 194 -6.45 5.32 -0.89
N VAL A 195 -6.65 5.94 0.27
CA VAL A 195 -6.43 7.37 0.44
C VAL A 195 -5.02 7.61 0.97
N ALA A 196 -4.27 8.48 0.31
CA ALA A 196 -3.08 9.06 0.91
C ALA A 196 -3.51 10.26 1.77
N THR A 197 -3.29 10.16 3.08
CA THR A 197 -3.59 11.24 4.03
C THR A 197 -2.32 11.98 4.42
N ASN A 198 -2.44 13.28 4.72
CA ASN A 198 -1.34 14.03 5.32
C ASN A 198 -1.32 13.77 6.83
N PRO A 199 -0.29 13.08 7.37
CA PRO A 199 -0.21 12.84 8.81
C PRO A 199 -0.13 14.12 9.64
N LEU A 200 0.39 15.22 9.09
CA LEU A 200 0.55 16.50 9.80
C LEU A 200 -0.78 17.25 9.98
N ASN A 201 -1.78 16.97 9.15
CA ASN A 201 -3.10 17.62 9.19
C ASN A 201 -4.17 16.76 9.88
N LEU A 202 -3.84 15.53 10.31
CA LEU A 202 -4.68 14.69 11.17
C LEU A 202 -4.62 15.15 12.64
N LYS A 203 -4.88 16.43 12.90
CA LYS A 203 -4.73 17.02 14.24
C LYS A 203 -5.62 16.34 15.28
N GLY A 204 -5.05 16.06 16.45
CA GLY A 204 -5.71 15.30 17.51
C GLY A 204 -5.66 13.78 17.31
N TYR A 205 -5.04 13.31 16.23
CA TYR A 205 -4.84 11.90 15.94
C TYR A 205 -3.39 11.62 15.55
N ILE A 206 -2.96 10.38 15.74
CA ILE A 206 -1.61 9.94 15.41
C ILE A 206 -1.73 8.77 14.45
N ARG A 207 -1.31 8.99 13.20
CA ARG A 207 -1.18 7.94 12.21
C ARG A 207 0.14 7.20 12.43
N PHE A 208 0.09 5.89 12.44
CA PHE A 208 1.27 5.03 12.55
C PHE A 208 1.09 3.75 11.73
N GLY A 209 2.22 3.13 11.39
CA GLY A 209 2.29 1.82 10.77
C GLY A 209 2.74 0.77 11.76
N MET A 210 2.28 -0.47 11.58
CA MET A 210 2.81 -1.63 12.30
C MET A 210 3.16 -2.71 11.29
N ILE A 211 4.37 -3.24 11.35
CA ILE A 211 4.80 -4.42 10.60
C ILE A 211 4.81 -5.60 11.57
N LEU A 212 3.90 -6.54 11.36
CA LEU A 212 3.74 -7.72 12.20
C LEU A 212 4.28 -8.95 11.47
N ARG A 213 5.19 -9.68 12.11
CA ARG A 213 5.67 -10.97 11.63
C ARG A 213 5.03 -12.10 12.42
N LEU A 214 4.46 -13.06 11.70
CA LEU A 214 3.78 -14.22 12.26
C LEU A 214 4.56 -15.51 12.00
N ASP A 215 4.42 -16.47 12.91
CA ASP A 215 4.92 -17.83 12.73
C ASP A 215 4.03 -18.59 11.73
N ARG A 216 4.68 -19.27 10.79
CA ARG A 216 4.05 -20.14 9.77
C ARG A 216 4.00 -21.61 10.19
N GLY A 217 4.52 -21.96 11.36
CA GLY A 217 4.55 -23.33 11.85
C GLY A 217 3.16 -23.95 11.96
N ARG A 218 3.08 -25.27 11.74
CA ARG A 218 1.83 -26.06 11.82
C ARG A 218 1.17 -26.11 13.20
N ARG A 219 1.75 -25.45 14.21
CA ARG A 219 1.30 -25.48 15.61
C ARG A 219 0.23 -24.43 15.91
N TYR A 220 -0.10 -23.54 14.98
CA TYR A 220 -0.99 -22.40 15.24
C TYR A 220 -2.01 -22.21 14.13
N ASP A 221 -3.21 -21.79 14.53
CA ASP A 221 -4.25 -21.36 13.61
C ASP A 221 -4.00 -19.90 13.20
N TYR A 222 -3.34 -19.74 12.05
CA TYR A 222 -3.00 -18.44 11.47
C TYR A 222 -4.23 -17.52 11.33
N GLN A 223 -5.37 -18.06 10.92
CA GLN A 223 -6.59 -17.26 10.72
C GLN A 223 -7.14 -16.77 12.05
N LYS A 224 -7.12 -17.62 13.08
CA LYS A 224 -7.52 -17.26 14.44
C LYS A 224 -6.60 -16.19 15.03
N SER A 225 -5.28 -16.31 14.84
CA SER A 225 -4.32 -15.30 15.31
C SER A 225 -4.59 -13.94 14.66
N ILE A 226 -4.75 -13.87 13.33
CA ILE A 226 -5.06 -12.62 12.63
C ILE A 226 -6.35 -11.99 13.16
N ARG A 227 -7.42 -12.78 13.29
CA ARG A 227 -8.69 -12.28 13.81
C ARG A 227 -8.51 -11.69 15.19
N ARG A 228 -7.80 -12.39 16.08
CA ARG A 228 -7.55 -11.90 17.43
C ARG A 228 -6.76 -10.59 17.44
N ILE A 229 -5.71 -10.50 16.62
CA ILE A 229 -4.92 -9.27 16.47
C ILE A 229 -5.82 -8.12 15.99
N GLN A 230 -6.65 -8.36 14.97
CA GLN A 230 -7.57 -7.35 14.45
C GLN A 230 -8.56 -6.87 15.51
N GLU A 231 -9.18 -7.78 16.26
CA GLU A 231 -10.09 -7.45 17.37
C GLU A 231 -9.41 -6.56 18.42
N GLU A 232 -8.17 -6.90 18.81
CA GLU A 232 -7.41 -6.14 19.80
C GLU A 232 -7.04 -4.73 19.30
N LEU A 233 -6.68 -4.61 18.02
CA LEU A 233 -6.38 -3.32 17.40
C LEU A 233 -7.64 -2.47 17.23
N GLU A 234 -8.74 -3.04 16.72
CA GLU A 234 -10.00 -2.33 16.49
C GLU A 234 -10.68 -1.89 17.79
N ALA A 235 -10.44 -2.59 18.89
CA ALA A 235 -10.93 -2.19 20.21
C ALA A 235 -10.24 -0.93 20.78
N ARG A 236 -9.07 -0.54 20.24
CA ARG A 236 -8.23 0.53 20.79
C ARG A 236 -7.96 1.67 19.83
N PHE A 237 -7.83 1.39 18.55
CA PHE A 237 -7.49 2.37 17.55
C PHE A 237 -8.70 2.78 16.72
N VAL A 238 -8.70 4.05 16.30
CA VAL A 238 -9.82 4.70 15.61
C VAL A 238 -9.97 4.16 14.18
N ILE A 239 -8.84 3.95 13.52
CA ILE A 239 -8.78 3.35 12.17
C ILE A 239 -7.77 2.22 12.24
N VAL A 240 -8.19 1.05 11.75
CA VAL A 240 -7.36 -0.14 11.60
C VAL A 240 -7.56 -0.68 10.19
N VAL A 241 -6.50 -0.61 9.38
CA VAL A 241 -6.50 -1.09 8.00
C VAL A 241 -5.35 -2.06 7.79
N PRO A 242 -5.63 -3.37 7.68
CA PRO A 242 -4.62 -4.38 7.38
C PRO A 242 -4.33 -4.45 5.88
N PHE A 243 -3.04 -4.55 5.54
CA PHE A 243 -2.51 -4.84 4.22
C PHE A 243 -1.88 -6.24 4.26
N ILE A 244 -2.70 -7.23 3.91
CA ILE A 244 -2.35 -8.66 3.95
C ILE A 244 -2.02 -9.13 2.54
N ASN A 245 -0.81 -8.79 2.09
CA ASN A 245 -0.30 -9.21 0.79
C ASN A 245 0.69 -10.36 0.92
N GLN A 246 1.16 -10.63 2.13
CA GLN A 246 2.13 -11.67 2.44
C GLN A 246 1.55 -12.71 3.42
N GLU A 247 2.09 -13.92 3.37
CA GLU A 247 1.61 -15.10 4.11
C GLU A 247 2.05 -15.10 5.59
N ASP A 248 3.05 -14.30 5.95
CA ASP A 248 3.72 -14.28 7.24
C ASP A 248 4.04 -12.87 7.76
N VAL A 249 3.73 -11.86 6.96
CA VAL A 249 3.92 -10.45 7.30
C VAL A 249 2.63 -9.70 7.05
N ILE A 250 2.18 -8.95 8.05
CA ILE A 250 1.01 -8.10 7.95
C ILE A 250 1.44 -6.66 8.23
N ASN A 251 1.14 -5.78 7.28
CA ASN A 251 1.33 -4.36 7.46
C ASN A 251 0.01 -3.75 7.88
N PHE A 252 -0.03 -3.02 8.99
CA PHE A 252 -1.21 -2.26 9.40
C PHE A 252 -0.97 -0.77 9.20
N GLN A 253 -1.98 -0.08 8.70
CA GLN A 253 -2.11 1.36 8.88
C GLN A 253 -3.12 1.63 9.99
N LEU A 254 -2.69 2.41 10.98
CA LEU A 254 -3.38 2.61 12.23
C LEU A 254 -3.49 4.09 12.54
N VAL A 255 -4.57 4.47 13.23
CA VAL A 255 -4.76 5.82 13.75
C VAL A 255 -5.19 5.75 15.21
N ALA A 256 -4.35 6.28 16.10
CA ALA A 256 -4.63 6.42 17.53
C ALA A 256 -5.09 7.84 17.87
N ARG A 257 -5.72 8.02 19.03
CA ARG A 257 -5.99 9.37 19.58
C ARG A 257 -4.77 9.91 20.32
N SER A 258 -3.93 9.02 20.83
CA SER A 258 -2.75 9.37 21.61
C SER A 258 -1.61 8.38 21.39
N ILE A 259 -0.37 8.86 21.45
CA ILE A 259 0.83 8.03 21.28
C ILE A 259 0.97 7.05 22.44
N PHE A 260 0.46 7.42 23.62
CA PHE A 260 0.52 6.61 24.83
C PHE A 260 -0.38 5.36 24.78
N GLU A 261 -1.32 5.29 23.84
CA GLU A 261 -2.15 4.11 23.61
C GLU A 261 -1.40 3.00 22.85
N ILE A 262 -0.31 3.34 22.16
CA ILE A 262 0.36 2.45 21.21
C ILE A 262 1.15 1.36 21.94
N ASP A 263 2.07 1.73 22.83
CA ASP A 263 2.97 0.79 23.52
C ASP A 263 2.23 -0.31 24.33
N PRO A 264 1.17 0.00 25.10
CA PRO A 264 0.42 -1.04 25.81
C PRO A 264 -0.20 -2.07 24.87
N VAL A 265 -0.74 -1.62 23.73
CA VAL A 265 -1.32 -2.51 22.72
C VAL A 265 -0.23 -3.32 22.04
N LEU A 266 0.91 -2.69 21.71
CA LEU A 266 2.06 -3.37 21.11
C LEU A 266 2.52 -4.55 21.98
N LYS A 267 2.76 -4.32 23.27
CA LYS A 267 3.15 -5.37 24.23
C LYS A 267 2.12 -6.50 24.28
N LYS A 268 0.83 -6.15 24.24
CA LYS A 268 -0.25 -7.14 24.19
C LYS A 268 -0.21 -7.97 22.91
N ILE A 269 -0.04 -7.34 21.75
CA ILE A 269 0.09 -8.04 20.46
C ILE A 269 1.30 -8.97 20.47
N GLU A 270 2.45 -8.52 20.97
CA GLU A 270 3.68 -9.34 21.07
C GLU A 270 3.51 -10.54 22.01
N SER A 271 2.63 -10.45 23.01
CA SER A 271 2.30 -11.58 23.89
C SER A 271 1.38 -12.62 23.27
N LEU A 272 0.78 -12.34 22.10
CA LEU A 272 -0.13 -13.28 21.44
C LEU A 272 0.64 -14.44 20.80
N ASN A 273 0.11 -15.65 20.99
CA ASN A 273 0.68 -16.84 20.39
C ASN A 273 0.76 -16.75 18.86
N GLY A 274 1.93 -17.09 18.32
CA GLY A 274 2.22 -17.04 16.89
C GLY A 274 2.69 -15.67 16.39
N VAL A 275 2.76 -14.64 17.23
CA VAL A 275 3.44 -13.39 16.90
C VAL A 275 4.93 -13.55 17.17
N ILE A 276 5.75 -13.38 16.14
CA ILE A 276 7.21 -13.41 16.26
C ILE A 276 7.71 -12.02 16.66
N ARG A 277 7.14 -10.97 16.06
CA ARG A 277 7.60 -9.60 16.23
C ARG A 277 6.54 -8.60 15.74
N ALA A 278 6.46 -7.45 16.39
CA ALA A 278 5.70 -6.30 15.92
C ALA A 278 6.60 -5.05 15.95
N ASP A 279 6.86 -4.44 14.79
CA ASP A 279 7.60 -3.18 14.71
C ASP A 279 6.62 -2.03 14.42
N VAL A 280 6.72 -0.93 15.17
CA VAL A 280 5.85 0.25 15.03
C VAL A 280 6.64 1.44 14.48
N PHE A 281 5.99 2.20 13.59
CA PHE A 281 6.58 3.35 12.91
C PHE A 281 5.61 4.51 12.87
N ILE A 282 6.05 5.72 13.21
CA ILE A 282 5.23 6.94 13.11
C ILE A 282 5.73 7.75 11.91
N PRO A 283 5.06 7.66 10.75
CA PRO A 283 5.49 8.33 9.53
C PRO A 283 5.14 9.81 9.54
N TYR A 284 6.07 10.65 9.09
CA TYR A 284 5.81 12.07 8.80
C TYR A 284 5.89 12.39 7.31
N SER A 285 6.52 11.52 6.50
CA SER A 285 6.48 11.58 5.04
C SER A 285 6.60 10.18 4.45
N GLY A 286 6.17 10.01 3.20
CA GLY A 286 6.40 8.76 2.47
C GLY A 286 5.89 8.79 1.04
N GLU A 287 6.41 7.88 0.24
CA GLU A 287 6.14 7.76 -1.18
C GLU A 287 5.96 6.30 -1.58
N ASN A 288 4.98 6.04 -2.44
CA ASN A 288 4.82 4.75 -3.11
C ASN A 288 5.46 4.86 -4.49
N HIS A 289 6.39 3.96 -4.79
CA HIS A 289 7.11 3.98 -6.06
C HIS A 289 6.48 2.96 -7.02
N GLN A 290 5.69 3.45 -7.97
CA GLN A 290 5.00 2.62 -8.97
C GLN A 290 5.42 2.89 -10.41
N ASP A 291 6.34 3.82 -10.66
CA ASP A 291 6.80 4.17 -12.03
C ASP A 291 7.37 2.98 -12.79
N TRP A 292 8.07 2.09 -12.09
CA TRP A 292 8.62 0.89 -12.71
C TRP A 292 7.51 -0.10 -13.08
N MET A 293 6.44 -0.20 -12.28
CA MET A 293 5.28 -1.04 -12.59
C MET A 293 4.52 -0.47 -13.79
N LEU A 294 4.39 0.86 -13.89
CA LEU A 294 3.84 1.53 -15.06
C LEU A 294 4.61 1.18 -16.33
N ARG A 295 5.94 1.20 -16.29
CA ARG A 295 6.77 0.76 -17.43
C ARG A 295 6.57 -0.70 -17.80
N GLU A 296 6.46 -1.59 -16.81
CA GLU A 296 6.14 -3.01 -17.06
C GLU A 296 4.75 -3.20 -17.70
N ILE A 297 3.77 -2.40 -17.28
CA ILE A 297 2.43 -2.35 -17.89
C ILE A 297 2.53 -1.91 -19.34
N ASP A 298 3.23 -0.81 -19.61
CA ASP A 298 3.40 -0.26 -20.96
C ASP A 298 4.08 -1.26 -21.89
N ASN A 299 5.13 -1.94 -21.41
CA ASN A 299 5.80 -2.99 -22.17
C ASN A 299 4.83 -4.11 -22.57
N ARG A 300 4.00 -4.60 -21.64
CA ARG A 300 3.03 -5.68 -21.87
C ARG A 300 1.87 -5.28 -22.78
N VAL A 301 1.49 -4.01 -22.77
CA VAL A 301 0.44 -3.48 -23.66
C VAL A 301 1.00 -3.22 -25.06
N ASN A 302 2.23 -2.73 -25.18
CA ASN A 302 2.84 -2.34 -26.45
C ASN A 302 3.57 -3.48 -27.19
N THR A 303 3.79 -4.64 -26.57
CA THR A 303 4.45 -5.81 -27.21
C THR A 303 3.76 -6.37 -28.46
N LYS A 304 2.59 -5.87 -28.88
CA LYS A 304 2.00 -6.18 -30.20
C LYS A 304 2.47 -5.28 -31.35
N GLU A 305 3.18 -4.18 -31.09
CA GLU A 305 3.79 -3.34 -32.15
C GLU A 305 5.22 -3.77 -32.50
N ARG A 306 5.80 -4.75 -31.80
CA ARG A 306 7.13 -5.29 -32.10
C ARG A 306 7.07 -6.78 -32.47
N MET A 307 6.43 -7.09 -33.59
CA MET A 307 6.80 -8.25 -34.41
C MET A 307 7.60 -7.75 -35.63
N SER A 308 8.93 -7.73 -35.43
CA SER A 308 10.09 -7.78 -36.35
C SER A 308 10.02 -7.17 -37.78
N PRO A 309 11.14 -6.60 -38.27
CA PRO A 309 12.22 -7.48 -38.75
C PRO A 309 13.60 -7.22 -38.13
N ALA A 310 14.26 -8.34 -37.84
CA ALA A 310 15.69 -8.67 -37.97
C ALA A 310 16.80 -7.80 -37.30
N PRO A 311 17.91 -8.44 -36.89
CA PRO A 311 18.98 -7.81 -36.14
C PRO A 311 19.89 -7.01 -37.06
N HIS A 312 20.13 -5.73 -36.74
CA HIS A 312 21.28 -5.02 -37.27
C HIS A 312 22.42 -5.04 -36.24
N VAL A 313 23.40 -5.88 -36.56
CA VAL A 313 24.82 -5.72 -36.25
C VAL A 313 25.26 -4.30 -36.56
N LEU A 314 26.16 -3.74 -35.73
CA LEU A 314 27.38 -2.97 -36.06
C LEU A 314 27.96 -2.44 -34.73
N THR A 315 29.05 -3.01 -34.20
CA THR A 315 30.44 -2.47 -34.28
C THR A 315 30.52 -0.94 -34.27
N PHE A 316 31.02 -0.36 -33.17
CA PHE A 316 32.45 -0.08 -32.94
C PHE A 316 32.76 -0.16 -31.44
#